data_AF-A0A1D6KMJ8-F1
#
_entry.id   AF-A0A1D6KMJ8-F1
#
_cell.length_a   1.000
_cell.length_b   1.000
_cell.length_c   1.000
_cell.angle_alpha   90.00
_cell.angle_beta   90.00
_cell.angle_gamma   90.00
#
_symmetry.space_group_name_H-M   'P 1'
#
loop_
_entity.id
_entity.type
_entity.pdbx_description
1 polymer ?
#
loop_
_entity_poly.entity_id
_entity_poly.type
_entity_poly.pdbx_seq_one_letter_code
_entity_poly.pdbx_strand_id
1 'polypeptide(L)'
;MAPPAALHHRTPLLLPRRTVALGATATARAARAASLAVRAQPDTTAAAVSTTAPEPTPEFKPPPGFKAPEPKRFEVKSGQLGSVLGASLAIPLRLGTGVFVLGYSPSLVSASEIPSDQYALEFGAWKVKEESKIGQCKRPEKPIEIYEFEGCPFCRKVREMVTVLDLDVLFYPCPKKGPTFRPKVLEMGGKKQFPYMAMELFQLCYHLVC
;
A
#
# COMPACT_ATOMS: atom_id res chain seq x y z
N MET A 1 -37.25 41.17 23.33
CA MET A 1 -36.70 42.16 22.39
C MET A 1 -35.39 42.69 22.98
N ALA A 2 -34.27 42.06 22.66
CA ALA A 2 -32.92 42.45 23.04
C ALA A 2 -32.03 42.27 21.80
N PRO A 3 -31.11 43.21 21.50
CA PRO A 3 -30.39 43.22 20.23
C PRO A 3 -29.28 42.16 20.17
N PRO A 4 -28.95 41.62 18.98
CA PRO A 4 -27.93 40.59 18.83
C PRO A 4 -26.51 41.16 18.89
N ALA A 5 -25.64 40.47 19.64
CA ALA A 5 -24.22 40.76 19.77
C ALA A 5 -23.46 40.51 18.46
N ALA A 6 -22.62 41.48 18.10
CA ALA A 6 -21.79 41.48 16.89
C ALA A 6 -20.68 40.40 16.96
N LEU A 7 -20.60 39.59 15.89
CA LEU A 7 -19.49 38.66 15.64
C LEU A 7 -18.22 39.45 15.29
N HIS A 8 -17.17 39.31 16.11
CA HIS A 8 -15.83 39.78 15.78
C HIS A 8 -15.17 38.86 14.74
N HIS A 9 -15.00 39.38 13.52
CA HIS A 9 -14.13 38.80 12.49
C HIS A 9 -12.68 38.76 12.97
N ARG A 10 -12.14 37.55 13.18
CA ARG A 10 -10.70 37.33 13.37
C ARG A 10 -10.03 37.22 12.01
N THR A 11 -9.32 38.27 11.61
CA THR A 11 -8.34 38.28 10.51
C THR A 11 -7.16 37.37 10.83
N PRO A 12 -6.74 36.44 9.94
CA PRO A 12 -5.53 35.66 10.14
C PRO A 12 -4.29 36.52 9.80
N LEU A 13 -3.39 36.64 10.77
CA LEU A 13 -2.08 37.27 10.67
C LEU A 13 -1.20 36.55 9.65
N LEU A 14 -0.87 37.21 8.54
CA LEU A 14 0.20 36.81 7.62
C LEU A 14 1.57 37.09 8.26
N LEU A 15 2.37 36.04 8.48
CA LEU A 15 3.80 36.16 8.80
C LEU A 15 4.64 36.06 7.51
N PRO A 16 5.67 36.91 7.30
CA PRO A 16 6.46 36.89 6.09
C PRO A 16 7.49 35.75 6.11
N ARG A 17 7.45 34.88 5.09
CA ARG A 17 8.45 33.85 4.84
C ARG A 17 9.70 34.50 4.24
N ARG A 18 10.84 34.33 4.92
CA ARG A 18 12.17 34.72 4.46
C ARG A 18 12.48 34.07 3.10
N THR A 19 12.81 34.90 2.12
CA THR A 19 13.37 34.55 0.83
C THR A 19 14.84 34.19 0.98
N VAL A 20 15.21 32.96 0.60
CA VAL A 20 16.61 32.62 0.31
C VAL A 20 16.74 32.62 -1.21
N ALA A 21 17.43 33.63 -1.72
CA ALA A 21 17.83 33.71 -3.11
C ALA A 21 18.99 32.73 -3.35
N LEU A 22 18.85 31.85 -4.34
CA LEU A 22 19.98 31.15 -4.93
C LEU A 22 19.97 31.41 -6.43
N GLY A 23 21.03 32.10 -6.89
CA GLY A 23 21.20 32.54 -8.26
C GLY A 23 21.27 31.38 -9.25
N ALA A 24 20.60 31.57 -10.38
CA ALA A 24 20.72 30.74 -11.55
C ALA A 24 21.94 31.17 -12.38
N THR A 25 22.82 30.22 -12.69
CA THR A 25 23.67 30.29 -13.88
C THR A 25 23.43 29.02 -14.70
N ALA A 26 23.03 29.25 -15.94
CA ALA A 26 22.69 28.24 -16.94
C ALA A 26 23.89 27.38 -17.36
N THR A 27 23.63 26.13 -17.76
CA THR A 27 23.81 25.60 -19.13
C THR A 27 23.99 24.07 -19.13
N ALA A 28 23.70 23.48 -20.28
CA ALA A 28 23.98 22.10 -20.70
C ALA A 28 23.01 20.99 -20.23
N ARG A 29 21.98 20.84 -21.06
CA ARG A 29 21.18 19.63 -21.27
C ARG A 29 22.09 18.46 -21.70
N ALA A 30 22.26 17.47 -20.83
CA ALA A 30 22.82 16.18 -21.18
C ALA A 30 21.90 15.08 -20.65
N ALA A 31 21.32 14.31 -21.57
CA ALA A 31 20.46 13.18 -21.25
C ALA A 31 21.25 12.15 -20.42
N ARG A 32 20.95 12.08 -19.12
CA ARG A 32 21.48 11.04 -18.23
C ARG A 32 20.54 9.85 -18.27
N ALA A 33 21.05 8.72 -18.75
CA ALA A 33 20.45 7.42 -18.54
C ALA A 33 20.19 7.23 -17.04
N ALA A 34 18.96 6.87 -16.68
CA ALA A 34 18.58 6.63 -15.30
C ALA A 34 19.32 5.40 -14.76
N SER A 35 20.46 5.60 -14.09
CA SER A 35 21.06 4.60 -13.23
C SER A 35 20.47 4.77 -11.83
N LEU A 36 19.58 3.85 -11.45
CA LEU A 36 19.15 3.67 -10.07
C LEU A 36 20.36 3.26 -9.22
N ALA A 37 20.91 4.21 -8.46
CA ALA A 37 21.92 3.95 -7.45
C ALA A 37 21.22 3.87 -6.09
N VAL A 38 21.09 2.65 -5.55
CA VAL A 38 20.68 2.48 -4.14
C VAL A 38 21.91 2.77 -3.28
N ARG A 39 21.90 3.90 -2.59
CA ARG A 39 22.88 4.22 -1.55
C ARG A 39 22.20 3.95 -0.21
N ALA A 40 22.64 2.91 0.49
CA ALA A 40 22.24 2.71 1.88
C ALA A 40 22.92 3.78 2.73
N GLN A 41 22.15 4.70 3.32
CA GLN A 41 22.62 5.51 4.44
C GLN A 41 22.40 4.73 5.74
N PRO A 42 23.42 4.58 6.61
CA PRO A 42 23.17 4.17 7.97
C PRO A 42 22.85 5.41 8.81
N ASP A 43 21.56 5.73 8.92
CA ASP A 43 21.07 6.55 10.02
C ASP A 43 20.65 5.62 11.16
N THR A 44 21.40 5.61 12.26
CA THR A 44 20.84 5.18 13.55
C THR A 44 21.42 6.06 14.65
N THR A 45 20.55 6.94 15.12
CA THR A 45 20.66 7.76 16.31
C THR A 45 20.92 6.89 17.55
N ALA A 46 21.82 7.37 18.39
CA ALA A 46 22.32 6.73 19.60
C ALA A 46 21.22 6.37 20.62
N ALA A 47 21.27 5.14 21.12
CA ALA A 47 20.81 4.77 22.46
C ALA A 47 21.86 3.85 23.09
N ALA A 48 22.37 4.29 24.24
CA ALA A 48 23.61 3.83 24.86
C ALA A 48 23.48 2.49 25.59
N VAL A 49 24.49 1.64 25.44
CA VAL A 49 24.93 0.67 26.44
C VAL A 49 26.43 0.85 26.65
N SER A 50 26.81 1.26 27.86
CA SER A 50 28.17 1.33 28.40
C SER A 50 28.54 -0.08 28.92
N THR A 51 29.77 -0.57 29.06
CA THR A 51 31.14 -0.04 28.95
C THR A 51 32.05 -1.27 28.86
N THR A 52 32.97 -1.39 27.90
CA THR A 52 34.29 -2.06 28.06
C THR A 52 35.23 -1.50 26.98
N ALA A 53 36.53 -1.40 27.30
CA ALA A 53 37.63 -0.75 26.58
C ALA A 53 37.77 -1.13 25.07
N PRO A 54 38.49 -0.31 24.26
CA PRO A 54 38.51 -0.44 22.80
C PRO A 54 39.38 -1.61 22.34
N GLU A 55 38.75 -2.69 21.91
CA GLU A 55 39.40 -3.75 21.13
C GLU A 55 39.76 -3.19 19.73
N PRO A 56 40.99 -3.41 19.23
CA PRO A 56 41.42 -2.89 17.93
C PRO A 56 40.58 -3.49 16.80
N THR A 57 40.19 -2.64 15.86
CA THR A 57 39.44 -3.01 14.66
C THR A 57 40.18 -4.17 13.96
N PRO A 58 39.54 -5.33 13.70
CA PRO A 58 40.23 -6.42 13.02
C PRO A 58 40.61 -5.96 11.61
N GLU A 59 41.90 -5.81 11.39
CA GLU A 59 42.50 -5.43 10.12
C GLU A 59 42.32 -6.59 9.14
N PHE A 60 41.22 -6.58 8.38
CA PHE A 60 40.91 -7.62 7.39
C PHE A 60 41.89 -7.49 6.22
N LYS A 61 43.04 -8.17 6.35
CA LYS A 61 44.03 -8.27 5.27
C LYS A 61 43.55 -9.31 4.27
N PRO A 62 43.42 -8.97 2.97
CA PRO A 62 43.12 -9.96 1.95
C PRO A 62 44.17 -11.08 1.99
N PRO A 63 43.78 -12.34 1.73
CA PRO A 63 44.72 -13.46 1.73
C PRO A 63 45.89 -13.20 0.76
N PRO A 64 47.11 -13.67 1.09
CA PRO A 64 48.29 -13.44 0.26
C PRO A 64 48.07 -13.98 -1.15
N GLY A 65 48.06 -13.09 -2.14
CA GLY A 65 47.78 -13.41 -3.55
C GLY A 65 46.39 -12.99 -4.07
N PHE A 66 45.54 -12.36 -3.27
CA PHE A 66 44.26 -11.82 -3.74
C PHE A 66 44.47 -10.63 -4.67
N LYS A 67 44.33 -10.86 -5.98
CA LYS A 67 44.24 -9.79 -6.97
C LYS A 67 42.81 -9.29 -6.99
N ALA A 68 42.57 -8.08 -6.47
CA ALA A 68 41.25 -7.46 -6.57
C ALA A 68 40.87 -7.36 -8.06
N PRO A 69 39.77 -8.01 -8.50
CA PRO A 69 39.35 -7.91 -9.88
C PRO A 69 38.95 -6.47 -10.17
N GLU A 70 39.36 -5.95 -11.34
CA GLU A 70 38.94 -4.62 -11.74
C GLU A 70 37.40 -4.55 -11.80
N PRO A 71 36.78 -3.49 -11.25
CA PRO A 71 35.34 -3.35 -11.25
C PRO A 71 34.84 -3.23 -12.70
N LYS A 72 34.23 -4.31 -13.19
CA LYS A 72 33.57 -4.34 -14.50
C LYS A 72 32.06 -4.19 -14.32
N ARG A 73 31.40 -3.59 -15.32
CA ARG A 73 29.94 -3.53 -15.36
C ARG A 73 29.40 -4.96 -15.44
N PHE A 74 28.30 -5.23 -14.77
CA PHE A 74 27.65 -6.54 -14.83
C PHE A 74 27.26 -6.86 -16.27
N GLU A 75 27.77 -7.97 -16.80
CA GLU A 75 27.43 -8.51 -18.12
C GLU A 75 26.76 -9.87 -17.95
N VAL A 76 25.64 -10.09 -18.64
CA VAL A 76 24.99 -11.41 -18.67
C VAL A 76 25.83 -12.34 -19.53
N LYS A 77 26.20 -13.50 -18.99
CA LYS A 77 26.95 -14.53 -19.73
C LYS A 77 26.26 -14.86 -21.06
N SER A 78 27.02 -14.91 -22.15
CA SER A 78 26.51 -15.31 -23.46
C SER A 78 25.82 -16.67 -23.36
N GLY A 79 24.53 -16.73 -23.71
CA GLY A 79 23.68 -17.93 -23.57
C GLY A 79 22.75 -17.95 -22.35
N GLN A 80 22.91 -17.06 -21.36
CA GLN A 80 21.98 -16.94 -20.21
C GLN A 80 20.91 -15.86 -20.36
N LEU A 81 20.91 -15.11 -21.48
CA LEU A 81 19.92 -14.06 -21.74
C LEU A 81 18.47 -14.54 -21.62
N GLY A 82 18.16 -15.75 -22.12
CA GLY A 82 16.82 -16.33 -22.02
C GLY A 82 16.39 -16.64 -20.58
N SER A 83 17.31 -17.09 -19.73
CA SER A 83 17.03 -17.35 -18.31
C SER A 83 16.79 -16.05 -17.54
N VAL A 84 17.58 -15.01 -17.83
CA VAL A 84 17.40 -13.68 -17.22
C VAL A 84 16.09 -13.04 -17.68
N LEU A 85 15.79 -13.11 -18.98
CA LEU A 85 14.54 -12.58 -19.53
C LEU A 85 13.32 -13.32 -18.94
N GLY A 86 13.37 -14.65 -18.86
CA GLY A 86 12.33 -15.47 -18.24
C GLY A 86 12.15 -15.16 -16.75
N ALA A 87 13.24 -14.98 -16.00
CA ALA A 87 13.17 -14.58 -14.59
C ALA A 87 12.58 -13.17 -14.41
N SER A 88 12.87 -12.25 -15.32
CA SER A 88 12.35 -10.89 -15.27
C SER A 88 10.84 -10.80 -15.55
N LEU A 89 10.25 -11.82 -16.21
CA LEU A 89 8.83 -11.87 -16.56
C LEU A 89 7.90 -11.84 -15.33
N ALA A 90 8.37 -12.28 -14.17
CA ALA A 90 7.62 -12.19 -12.92
C ALA A 90 7.30 -10.73 -12.54
N ILE A 91 8.14 -9.78 -12.93
CA ILE A 91 7.98 -8.35 -12.59
C ILE A 91 6.79 -7.72 -13.33
N PRO A 92 6.70 -7.75 -14.68
CA PRO A 92 5.56 -7.18 -15.39
C PRO A 92 4.28 -7.95 -15.10
N LEU A 93 4.32 -9.26 -14.86
CA LEU A 93 3.12 -10.01 -14.46
C LEU A 93 2.62 -9.55 -13.09
N ARG A 94 3.52 -9.37 -12.11
CA ARG A 94 3.16 -8.89 -10.77
C ARG A 94 2.70 -7.42 -10.75
N LEU A 95 3.24 -6.59 -11.63
CA LEU A 95 2.75 -5.23 -11.83
C LEU A 95 1.41 -5.22 -12.56
N GLY A 96 1.27 -6.06 -13.59
CA GLY A 96 0.07 -6.16 -14.43
C GLY A 96 -1.15 -6.72 -13.72
N THR A 97 -0.98 -7.54 -12.69
CA THR A 97 -2.12 -8.06 -11.90
C THR A 97 -2.97 -6.96 -11.28
N GLY A 98 -2.41 -5.77 -11.03
CA GLY A 98 -3.15 -4.60 -10.54
C GLY A 98 -4.21 -4.07 -11.51
N VAL A 99 -4.03 -4.28 -12.82
CA VAL A 99 -4.97 -3.81 -13.86
C VAL A 99 -6.33 -4.53 -13.78
N PHE A 100 -6.36 -5.73 -13.20
CA PHE A 100 -7.58 -6.51 -13.01
C PHE A 100 -8.28 -6.21 -11.68
N VAL A 101 -7.74 -5.32 -10.85
CA VAL A 101 -8.38 -4.89 -9.60
C VAL A 101 -9.59 -4.03 -9.92
N LEU A 102 -10.73 -4.35 -9.31
CA LEU A 102 -11.98 -3.63 -9.49
C LEU A 102 -11.77 -2.13 -9.20
N GLY A 103 -12.11 -1.29 -10.18
CA GLY A 103 -12.03 0.16 -10.05
C GLY A 103 -10.65 0.78 -10.27
N TYR A 104 -9.58 0.01 -10.53
CA TYR A 104 -8.28 0.58 -10.91
C TYR A 104 -8.35 1.14 -12.35
N SER A 105 -7.96 2.41 -12.51
CA SER A 105 -8.04 3.14 -13.78
C SER A 105 -6.75 3.93 -14.01
N PRO A 106 -5.75 3.35 -14.70
CA PRO A 106 -4.51 4.05 -15.02
C PRO A 106 -4.73 4.99 -16.21
N SER A 107 -4.38 6.26 -16.05
CA SER A 107 -4.39 7.26 -17.14
C SER A 107 -2.97 7.75 -17.41
N LEU A 108 -2.54 7.67 -18.65
CA LEU A 108 -1.22 8.14 -19.07
C LEU A 108 -1.30 9.65 -19.33
N VAL A 109 -0.61 10.45 -18.52
CA VAL A 109 -0.70 11.91 -18.55
C VAL A 109 0.70 12.51 -18.71
N SER A 110 0.79 13.65 -19.41
CA SER A 110 2.05 14.38 -19.59
C SER A 110 2.52 15.03 -18.28
N ALA A 111 3.84 15.18 -18.10
CA ALA A 111 4.44 15.63 -16.85
C ALA A 111 3.98 17.02 -16.36
N SER A 112 3.42 17.85 -17.25
CA SER A 112 2.96 19.21 -16.97
C SER A 112 1.54 19.33 -16.45
N GLU A 113 0.76 18.24 -16.46
CA GLU A 113 -0.68 18.28 -16.16
C GLU A 113 -1.02 17.76 -14.76
N ILE A 114 -0.10 17.08 -14.07
CA ILE A 114 -0.29 16.61 -12.69
C ILE A 114 0.34 17.60 -11.71
N PRO A 115 -0.42 18.17 -10.76
CA PRO A 115 0.12 19.10 -9.78
C PRO A 115 1.02 18.36 -8.78
N SER A 116 2.04 19.05 -8.23
CA SER A 116 3.11 18.43 -7.43
C SER A 116 2.65 17.83 -6.09
N ASP A 117 1.43 18.12 -5.67
CA ASP A 117 0.77 17.60 -4.47
C ASP A 117 0.02 16.27 -4.72
N GLN A 118 -0.19 15.88 -5.97
CA GLN A 118 -0.87 14.64 -6.32
C GLN A 118 0.13 13.52 -6.68
N TYR A 119 -0.10 12.33 -6.13
CA TYR A 119 0.71 11.14 -6.44
C TYR A 119 0.52 10.69 -7.90
N ALA A 120 1.63 10.40 -8.58
CA ALA A 120 1.66 9.76 -9.89
C ALA A 120 2.90 8.89 -10.04
N LEU A 121 2.76 7.74 -10.69
CA LEU A 121 3.89 6.86 -10.98
C LEU A 121 4.67 7.43 -12.19
N GLU A 122 5.94 7.79 -11.98
CA GLU A 122 6.77 8.38 -13.03
C GLU A 122 7.59 7.31 -13.76
N PHE A 123 7.38 7.17 -15.08
CA PHE A 123 8.14 6.29 -15.95
C PHE A 123 8.85 7.12 -17.03
N GLY A 124 9.98 7.73 -16.65
CA GLY A 124 10.75 8.62 -17.52
C GLY A 124 9.99 9.90 -17.84
N ALA A 125 9.60 10.09 -19.11
CA ALA A 125 8.84 11.27 -19.56
C ALA A 125 7.32 11.13 -19.38
N TRP A 126 6.85 9.95 -18.97
CA TRP A 126 5.43 9.63 -18.82
C TRP A 126 5.07 9.61 -17.34
N LYS A 127 3.93 10.23 -16.97
CA LYS A 127 3.35 10.05 -15.64
C LYS A 127 2.09 9.20 -15.78
N VAL A 128 1.95 8.19 -14.93
CA VAL A 128 0.74 7.39 -14.82
C VAL A 128 -0.05 7.91 -13.64
N LYS A 129 -1.19 8.54 -13.93
CA LYS A 129 -2.18 8.92 -12.93
C LYS A 129 -2.99 7.67 -12.59
N GLU A 130 -2.90 7.23 -11.36
CA GLU A 130 -3.66 6.09 -10.86
C GLU A 130 -4.91 6.60 -10.16
N GLU A 131 -6.09 6.28 -10.71
CA GLU A 131 -7.36 6.57 -10.05
C GLU A 131 -8.04 5.27 -9.63
N SER A 132 -8.66 5.28 -8.45
CA SER A 132 -9.55 4.20 -8.00
C SER A 132 -10.99 4.69 -8.02
N LYS A 133 -11.85 4.09 -8.86
CA LYS A 133 -13.29 4.39 -8.92
C LYS A 133 -14.10 3.79 -7.77
N ILE A 134 -13.43 3.22 -6.76
CA ILE A 134 -14.07 2.57 -5.60
C ILE A 134 -15.02 3.50 -4.85
N GLY A 135 -14.77 4.82 -4.86
CA GLY A 135 -15.64 5.82 -4.22
C GLY A 135 -17.00 5.99 -4.92
N GLN A 136 -17.18 5.45 -6.12
CA GLN A 136 -18.47 5.42 -6.84
C GLN A 136 -19.34 4.25 -6.35
N CYS A 137 -18.73 3.21 -5.78
CA CYS A 137 -19.43 2.07 -5.21
C CYS A 137 -20.03 2.50 -3.86
N LYS A 138 -21.35 2.69 -3.80
CA LYS A 138 -22.02 3.05 -2.55
C LYS A 138 -21.97 1.85 -1.60
N ARG A 139 -21.39 2.03 -0.41
CA ARG A 139 -21.32 0.99 0.62
C ARG A 139 -22.73 0.68 1.14
N PRO A 140 -23.09 -0.58 1.40
CA PRO A 140 -24.42 -0.91 1.91
C PRO A 140 -24.65 -0.27 3.28
N GLU A 141 -25.86 0.20 3.52
CA GLU A 141 -26.22 0.88 4.79
C GLU A 141 -26.25 -0.09 5.98
N LYS A 142 -26.54 -1.37 5.70
CA LYS A 142 -26.47 -2.45 6.68
C LYS A 142 -25.29 -3.39 6.32
N PRO A 143 -24.32 -3.59 7.23
CA PRO A 143 -23.23 -4.53 7.00
C PRO A 143 -23.75 -5.97 7.00
N ILE A 144 -23.00 -6.87 6.36
CA ILE A 144 -23.37 -8.29 6.31
C ILE A 144 -23.13 -8.90 7.70
N GLU A 145 -24.13 -9.58 8.27
CA GLU A 145 -23.94 -10.27 9.53
C GLU A 145 -23.46 -11.71 9.28
N ILE A 146 -22.30 -12.07 9.82
CA ILE A 146 -21.74 -13.42 9.71
C ILE A 146 -21.66 -14.06 11.09
N TYR A 147 -22.34 -15.19 11.25
CA TYR A 147 -22.27 -16.02 12.44
C TYR A 147 -21.21 -17.09 12.22
N GLU A 148 -20.14 -17.04 13.00
CA GLU A 148 -18.97 -17.89 12.80
C GLU A 148 -18.57 -18.67 14.05
N PHE A 149 -17.81 -19.74 13.84
CA PHE A 149 -17.19 -20.51 14.90
C PHE A 149 -15.68 -20.58 14.66
N GLU A 150 -14.88 -20.05 15.59
CA GLU A 150 -13.42 -19.98 15.50
C GLU A 150 -12.75 -21.32 15.17
N GLY A 151 -13.28 -22.42 15.72
CA GLY A 151 -12.73 -23.76 15.48
C GLY A 151 -13.18 -24.43 14.17
N CYS A 152 -13.91 -23.74 13.28
CA CYS A 152 -14.39 -24.30 12.03
C CYS A 152 -13.48 -23.94 10.84
N PRO A 153 -12.96 -24.92 10.08
CA PRO A 153 -12.13 -24.63 8.90
C PRO A 153 -12.90 -23.90 7.79
N PHE A 154 -14.22 -24.06 7.71
CA PHE A 154 -15.04 -23.32 6.73
C PHE A 154 -15.23 -21.85 7.11
N CYS A 155 -15.36 -21.54 8.41
CA CYS A 155 -15.44 -20.14 8.88
C CYS A 155 -14.13 -19.39 8.61
N ARG A 156 -12.98 -20.06 8.77
CA ARG A 156 -11.67 -19.49 8.41
C ARG A 156 -11.60 -19.07 6.95
N LYS A 157 -12.08 -19.90 6.01
CA LYS A 157 -12.11 -19.55 4.58
C LYS A 157 -12.96 -18.31 4.31
N VAL A 158 -14.10 -18.18 4.99
CA VAL A 158 -14.96 -17.00 4.85
C VAL A 158 -14.26 -15.74 5.36
N ARG A 159 -13.59 -15.79 6.52
CA ARG A 159 -12.79 -14.66 7.03
C ARG A 159 -11.69 -14.21 6.06
N GLU A 160 -10.99 -15.18 5.47
CA GLU A 160 -9.98 -14.90 4.45
C GLU A 160 -10.59 -14.19 3.24
N MET A 161 -11.72 -14.69 2.70
CA MET A 161 -12.38 -14.07 1.53
C MET A 161 -13.00 -12.71 1.83
N VAL A 162 -13.61 -12.51 3.01
CA VAL A 162 -14.15 -11.21 3.45
C VAL A 162 -13.05 -10.14 3.47
N THR A 163 -11.85 -10.52 3.93
CA THR A 163 -10.69 -9.63 3.97
C THR A 163 -10.15 -9.34 2.57
N VAL A 164 -10.09 -10.34 1.70
CA VAL A 164 -9.64 -10.18 0.30
C VAL A 164 -10.58 -9.29 -0.51
N LEU A 165 -11.89 -9.36 -0.24
CA LEU A 165 -12.91 -8.57 -0.94
C LEU A 165 -13.23 -7.22 -0.26
N ASP A 166 -12.57 -6.87 0.84
CA ASP A 166 -12.82 -5.65 1.62
C ASP A 166 -14.31 -5.42 1.98
N LEU A 167 -15.01 -6.51 2.32
CA LEU A 167 -16.44 -6.45 2.62
C LEU A 167 -16.70 -5.94 4.04
N ASP A 168 -17.71 -5.09 4.17
CA ASP A 168 -18.23 -4.66 5.47
C ASP A 168 -19.03 -5.79 6.13
N VAL A 169 -18.46 -6.37 7.17
CA VAL A 169 -19.02 -7.53 7.85
C VAL A 169 -19.01 -7.32 9.36
N LEU A 170 -20.13 -7.69 10.00
CA LEU A 170 -20.24 -7.82 11.44
C LEU A 170 -20.15 -9.30 11.83
N PHE A 171 -19.11 -9.66 12.57
CA PHE A 171 -18.88 -11.04 13.02
C PHE A 171 -19.53 -11.32 14.38
N TYR A 172 -20.35 -12.37 14.44
CA TYR A 172 -20.96 -12.88 15.68
C TYR A 172 -20.37 -14.24 16.05
N PRO A 173 -19.51 -14.31 17.09
CA PRO A 173 -18.87 -15.56 17.48
C PRO A 173 -19.86 -16.52 18.14
N CYS A 174 -19.86 -17.77 17.68
CA CYS A 174 -20.76 -18.83 18.14
C CYS A 174 -19.95 -19.99 18.74
N PRO A 175 -19.36 -19.84 19.94
CA PRO A 175 -18.58 -20.90 20.58
C PRO A 175 -19.42 -22.16 20.83
N LYS A 176 -18.74 -23.31 21.00
CA LYS A 176 -19.41 -24.56 21.37
C LYS A 176 -20.21 -24.33 22.66
N LYS A 177 -21.52 -24.60 22.60
CA LYS A 177 -22.49 -24.41 23.71
C LYS A 177 -22.73 -22.94 24.14
N GLY A 178 -22.38 -21.95 23.31
CA GLY A 178 -22.72 -20.55 23.59
C GLY A 178 -24.25 -20.31 23.63
N PRO A 179 -24.77 -19.55 24.61
CA PRO A 179 -26.21 -19.35 24.78
C PRO A 179 -26.80 -18.22 23.91
N THR A 180 -25.99 -17.26 23.44
CA THR A 180 -26.51 -16.01 22.84
C THR A 180 -26.81 -16.12 21.35
N PHE A 181 -25.78 -16.33 20.52
CA PHE A 181 -25.91 -16.24 19.05
C PHE A 181 -26.25 -17.58 18.38
N ARG A 182 -25.89 -18.69 19.03
CA ARG A 182 -26.14 -20.04 18.54
C ARG A 182 -27.63 -20.43 18.43
N PRO A 183 -28.54 -20.04 19.35
CA PRO A 183 -29.97 -20.26 19.14
C PRO A 183 -30.54 -19.35 18.04
N LYS A 184 -30.04 -18.12 17.88
CA LYS A 184 -30.48 -17.21 16.81
C LYS A 184 -30.25 -17.83 15.41
N VAL A 185 -29.13 -18.50 15.19
CA VAL A 185 -28.86 -19.23 13.93
C VAL A 185 -29.78 -20.44 13.75
N LEU A 186 -30.19 -21.11 14.83
CA LEU A 186 -31.18 -22.20 14.74
C LEU A 186 -32.56 -21.66 14.35
N GLU A 187 -32.95 -20.52 14.89
CA GLU A 187 -34.21 -19.84 14.58
C GLU A 187 -34.25 -19.35 13.13
N MET A 188 -33.19 -18.65 12.68
CA MET A 188 -33.12 -18.09 11.32
C MET A 188 -32.82 -19.15 10.25
N GLY A 189 -31.93 -20.11 10.54
CA GLY A 189 -31.40 -21.07 9.57
C GLY A 189 -31.98 -22.48 9.69
N GLY A 190 -32.80 -22.77 10.70
CA GLY A 190 -33.39 -24.09 10.98
C GLY A 190 -32.38 -25.18 11.40
N LYS A 191 -31.08 -24.96 11.18
CA LYS A 191 -29.97 -25.89 11.44
C LYS A 191 -28.80 -25.16 12.07
N LYS A 192 -28.07 -25.85 12.96
CA LYS A 192 -26.85 -25.31 13.61
C LYS A 192 -25.62 -25.46 12.70
N GLN A 193 -25.69 -24.88 11.50
CA GLN A 193 -24.63 -24.92 10.50
C GLN A 193 -23.88 -23.58 10.46
N PHE A 194 -22.55 -23.63 10.49
CA PHE A 194 -21.66 -22.48 10.42
C PHE A 194 -20.67 -22.68 9.27
N PRO A 195 -20.31 -21.64 8.51
CA PRO A 195 -20.71 -20.24 8.63
C PRO A 195 -22.16 -20.00 8.19
N TYR A 196 -22.86 -19.07 8.85
CA TYR A 196 -24.20 -18.61 8.44
C TYR A 196 -24.15 -17.11 8.13
N MET A 197 -24.60 -16.73 6.94
CA MET A 197 -24.68 -15.34 6.50
C MET A 197 -26.13 -14.87 6.59
N ALA A 198 -26.39 -13.87 7.41
CA ALA A 198 -27.66 -13.17 7.43
C ALA A 198 -27.52 -11.91 6.57
N MET A 199 -28.14 -11.95 5.40
CA MET A 199 -28.23 -10.82 4.48
C MET A 199 -29.68 -10.43 4.29
N GLU A 200 -29.99 -9.15 4.48
CA GLU A 200 -31.23 -8.59 3.95
C GLU A 200 -31.05 -8.41 2.44
N LEU A 201 -31.71 -9.28 1.67
CA LEU A 201 -31.57 -9.48 0.22
C LEU A 201 -31.77 -8.20 -0.64
N PHE A 202 -32.30 -7.12 -0.06
CA PHE A 202 -32.65 -5.91 -0.78
C PHE A 202 -31.46 -4.99 -1.09
N GLN A 203 -30.36 -5.05 -0.34
CA GLN A 203 -29.24 -4.09 -0.51
C GLN A 203 -28.10 -4.63 -1.39
N LEU A 204 -27.87 -5.95 -1.39
CA LEU A 204 -26.68 -6.55 -2.02
C LEU A 204 -26.71 -6.49 -3.55
N CYS A 205 -27.87 -6.68 -4.18
CA CYS A 205 -27.97 -6.77 -5.64
C CYS A 205 -27.85 -5.40 -6.35
N TYR A 206 -28.22 -4.30 -5.67
CA TYR A 206 -28.22 -2.95 -6.25
C TYR A 206 -26.90 -2.19 -6.07
N HIS A 207 -25.96 -2.68 -5.25
CA HIS A 207 -24.71 -1.98 -4.92
C HIS A 207 -23.43 -2.77 -5.21
N LEU A 208 -23.48 -4.10 -5.42
CA LEU A 208 -22.29 -4.90 -5.75
C LEU A 208 -21.84 -4.81 -7.22
N VAL A 209 -22.62 -4.17 -8.11
CA VAL A 209 -22.38 -4.16 -9.57
C VAL A 209 -21.94 -2.78 -10.09
N CYS A 210 -21.71 -1.81 -9.21
CA CYS A 210 -21.10 -0.53 -9.59
C CYS A 210 -19.57 -0.61 -9.55
#